data_AF-X6NTN1-F1
#
_entry.id   AF-X6NTN1-F1
#
_cell.length_a   1.000
_cell.length_b   1.000
_cell.length_c   1.000
_cell.angle_alpha   90.00
_cell.angle_beta   90.00
_cell.angle_gamma   90.00
#
_symmetry.space_group_name_H-M   'P 1'
#
loop_
_entity.id
_entity.type
_entity.pdbx_description
1 polymer ?
#
loop_
_entity_poly.entity_id
_entity_poly.type
_entity_poly.pdbx_seq_one_letter_code
_entity_poly.pdbx_strand_id
1 'polypeptide(L)'
;MEKKKKVRDACNVCYVLYTYVKFASENLLCYLELGQFREMAKRKWQQQSDVDVTDSFGDHFVLNAGLPQSSIVNNDQVCDAQKAISLIEKYIAVGSQYEVNLAYEMRMKYVTLLQQYRRPQCDTQNQQVNPFDLMSLSDFVFLFDPVLKELSRLMRHSYSRFVTTAAYRSFVDYVKPLHP
;
A
#
# COMPACT_ATOMS: atom_id res chain seq x y z
N MET A 1 -6.08 29.62 -5.46
CA MET A 1 -6.08 28.17 -5.13
C MET A 1 -4.70 27.53 -5.17
N GLU A 2 -3.78 28.03 -5.99
CA GLU A 2 -2.45 27.48 -6.24
C GLU A 2 -1.49 27.52 -5.02
N LYS A 3 -1.55 28.59 -4.20
CA LYS A 3 -0.69 28.75 -3.01
C LYS A 3 -0.91 27.68 -1.91
N LYS A 4 -2.16 27.21 -1.73
CA LYS A 4 -2.49 26.15 -0.75
C LYS A 4 -1.97 24.77 -1.17
N LYS A 5 -1.77 24.55 -2.48
CA LYS A 5 -1.24 23.30 -3.03
C LYS A 5 0.26 23.18 -2.74
N LYS A 6 1.02 24.25 -2.98
CA LYS A 6 2.48 24.27 -2.81
C LYS A 6 2.95 24.03 -1.36
N VAL A 7 2.24 24.59 -0.37
CA VAL A 7 2.52 24.37 1.06
C VAL A 7 2.20 22.93 1.49
N ARG A 8 1.14 22.33 0.92
CA ARG A 8 0.78 20.93 1.17
C ARG A 8 1.85 19.98 0.64
N ASP A 9 2.39 20.28 -0.55
CA ASP A 9 3.42 19.47 -1.19
C ASP A 9 4.75 19.50 -0.40
N ALA A 10 5.19 20.67 0.10
CA ALA A 10 6.40 20.77 0.93
C ALA A 10 6.26 20.06 2.29
N CYS A 11 5.06 20.10 2.90
CA CYS A 11 4.79 19.40 4.16
C CYS A 11 4.81 17.87 3.98
N ASN A 12 4.32 17.39 2.83
CA ASN A 12 4.40 15.97 2.47
C ASN A 12 5.85 15.49 2.34
N VAL A 13 6.74 16.28 1.73
CA VAL A 13 8.16 15.94 1.61
C VAL A 13 8.86 15.83 2.97
N CYS A 14 8.60 16.76 3.89
CA CYS A 14 9.15 16.67 5.24
C CYS A 14 8.56 15.54 6.08
N TYR A 15 7.29 15.20 5.88
CA TYR A 15 6.71 14.02 6.50
C TYR A 15 7.33 12.73 5.96
N VAL A 16 7.57 12.62 4.65
CA VAL A 16 8.28 11.49 4.05
C VAL A 16 9.69 11.37 4.65
N LEU A 17 10.44 12.46 4.73
CA LEU A 17 11.76 12.50 5.38
C LEU A 17 11.69 12.12 6.86
N TYR A 18 10.72 12.62 7.62
CA TYR A 18 10.56 12.25 9.03
C TYR A 18 10.22 10.76 9.21
N THR A 19 9.32 10.23 8.37
CA THR A 19 8.90 8.82 8.39
C THR A 19 10.06 7.91 8.03
N TYR A 20 10.89 8.36 7.08
CA TYR A 20 12.11 7.68 6.66
C TYR A 20 13.19 7.69 7.75
N VAL A 21 13.36 8.82 8.46
CA VAL A 21 14.42 9.00 9.46
C VAL A 21 14.05 8.40 10.82
N LYS A 22 12.77 8.28 11.17
CA LYS A 22 12.32 7.95 12.54
C LYS A 22 11.37 6.75 12.62
N PHE A 23 11.78 5.59 12.08
CA PHE A 23 11.22 4.26 12.46
C PHE A 23 9.94 3.73 11.78
N ALA A 24 9.55 4.19 10.58
CA ALA A 24 8.38 3.58 9.90
C ALA A 24 8.46 3.59 8.37
N SER A 25 9.66 3.51 7.80
CA SER A 25 9.85 3.53 6.35
C SER A 25 9.13 2.36 5.66
N GLU A 26 9.09 1.19 6.30
CA GLU A 26 8.40 -0.01 5.86
C GLU A 26 6.88 0.20 5.76
N ASN A 27 6.26 0.93 6.70
CA ASN A 27 4.84 1.25 6.64
C ASN A 27 4.52 2.15 5.44
N LEU A 28 5.37 3.15 5.18
CA LEU A 28 5.20 4.05 4.05
C LEU A 28 5.43 3.31 2.72
N LEU A 29 6.51 2.53 2.62
CA LEU A 29 6.82 1.75 1.41
C LEU A 29 5.71 0.74 1.12
N CYS A 30 5.26 0.00 2.14
CA CYS A 30 4.14 -0.93 2.03
C CYS A 30 2.88 -0.21 1.54
N TYR A 31 2.52 0.92 2.16
CA TYR A 31 1.36 1.69 1.75
C TYR A 31 1.43 2.15 0.28
N LEU A 32 2.59 2.64 -0.16
CA LEU A 32 2.81 3.05 -1.54
C LEU A 32 2.68 1.88 -2.52
N GLU A 33 3.37 0.77 -2.27
CA GLU A 33 3.36 -0.36 -3.20
C GLU A 33 1.99 -1.07 -3.25
N LEU A 34 1.32 -1.23 -2.11
CA LEU A 34 -0.05 -1.78 -2.06
C LEU A 34 -1.05 -0.84 -2.73
N GLY A 35 -0.87 0.49 -2.61
CA GLY A 35 -1.67 1.49 -3.32
C GLY A 35 -1.50 1.38 -4.84
N GLN A 36 -0.26 1.25 -5.31
CA GLN A 36 0.02 1.03 -6.74
C GLN A 36 -0.60 -0.28 -7.25
N PHE A 37 -0.53 -1.36 -6.47
CA PHE A 37 -1.17 -2.62 -6.82
C PHE A 37 -2.69 -2.47 -6.98
N ARG A 38 -3.33 -1.79 -6.02
CA ARG A 38 -4.77 -1.51 -6.05
C ARG A 38 -5.15 -0.71 -7.30
N GLU A 39 -4.42 0.36 -7.62
CA GLU A 39 -4.67 1.15 -8.83
C GLU A 39 -4.51 0.32 -10.10
N MET A 40 -3.46 -0.50 -10.18
CA MET A 40 -3.23 -1.40 -11.31
C MET A 40 -4.40 -2.38 -11.47
N ALA A 41 -4.82 -3.05 -10.38
CA ALA A 41 -5.92 -4.00 -10.39
C ALA A 41 -7.24 -3.32 -10.79
N LYS A 42 -7.53 -2.14 -10.25
CA LYS A 42 -8.71 -1.34 -10.57
C LYS A 42 -8.75 -0.95 -12.05
N ARG A 43 -7.63 -0.48 -12.62
CA ARG A 43 -7.54 -0.11 -14.04
C ARG A 43 -7.78 -1.31 -14.96
N LYS A 44 -7.16 -2.46 -14.66
CA LYS A 44 -7.37 -3.68 -15.45
C LYS A 44 -8.82 -4.14 -15.40
N TRP A 45 -9.43 -4.07 -14.23
CA TRP A 45 -10.83 -4.43 -14.05
C TRP A 45 -11.77 -3.49 -14.83
N GLN A 46 -11.55 -2.17 -14.78
CA GLN A 46 -12.31 -1.18 -15.58
C GLN A 46 -12.17 -1.38 -17.10
N GLN A 47 -11.08 -1.99 -17.57
CA GLN A 47 -10.92 -2.33 -18.99
C GLN A 47 -11.67 -3.60 -19.40
N GLN A 48 -11.97 -4.49 -18.44
CA GLN A 48 -12.57 -5.79 -18.70
C GLN A 48 -14.08 -5.83 -18.41
N SER A 49 -14.59 -4.91 -17.60
CA SER A 49 -15.98 -4.89 -17.16
C SER A 49 -16.61 -3.51 -17.37
N ASP A 50 -17.85 -3.49 -17.89
CA ASP A 50 -18.67 -2.28 -18.04
C ASP A 50 -19.43 -1.93 -16.74
N VAL A 51 -19.26 -2.74 -15.69
CA VAL A 51 -19.88 -2.50 -14.38
C VAL A 51 -19.02 -1.49 -13.63
N ASP A 52 -19.64 -0.47 -13.04
CA ASP A 52 -18.94 0.44 -12.12
C ASP A 52 -18.93 -0.17 -10.71
N VAL A 53 -17.76 -0.26 -10.08
CA VAL A 53 -17.59 -0.80 -8.74
C VAL A 53 -17.56 0.39 -7.82
N THR A 54 -18.51 0.39 -6.89
CA THR A 54 -18.60 1.38 -5.82
C THR A 54 -17.37 1.26 -4.93
N ASP A 55 -16.34 2.06 -5.22
CA ASP A 55 -15.16 2.19 -4.40
C ASP A 55 -15.51 2.96 -3.11
N SER A 56 -15.69 2.22 -2.02
CA SER A 56 -16.04 2.79 -0.71
C SER A 56 -14.97 3.75 -0.17
N PHE A 57 -13.75 3.69 -0.69
CA PHE A 57 -12.64 4.58 -0.33
C PHE A 57 -12.36 5.62 -1.42
N GLY A 58 -13.11 5.61 -2.52
CA GLY A 58 -12.95 6.53 -3.65
C GLY A 58 -11.50 6.74 -4.06
N ASP A 59 -11.13 8.01 -4.23
CA ASP A 59 -9.80 8.44 -4.66
C ASP A 59 -8.80 8.64 -3.50
N HIS A 60 -9.08 8.12 -2.30
CA HIS A 60 -8.20 8.29 -1.15
C HIS A 60 -6.82 7.64 -1.32
N PHE A 61 -6.68 6.75 -2.29
CA PHE A 61 -5.44 6.05 -2.60
C PHE A 61 -4.78 6.48 -3.91
N VAL A 62 -5.21 7.61 -4.51
CA VAL A 62 -4.62 8.09 -5.76
C VAL A 62 -3.19 8.55 -5.52
N LEU A 63 -2.23 7.82 -6.10
CA LEU A 63 -0.81 8.10 -6.01
C LEU A 63 -0.36 9.03 -7.13
N ASN A 64 0.54 9.96 -6.79
CA ASN A 64 1.12 10.86 -7.77
C ASN A 64 2.11 10.10 -8.68
N ALA A 65 2.06 10.34 -9.99
CA ALA A 65 2.96 9.71 -10.98
C ALA A 65 4.45 9.99 -10.75
N GLY A 66 4.80 11.06 -10.03
CA GLY A 66 6.18 11.40 -9.65
C GLY A 66 6.71 10.60 -8.45
N LEU A 67 5.91 9.72 -7.84
CA LEU A 67 6.37 8.86 -6.76
C LEU A 67 7.20 7.68 -7.31
N PRO A 68 8.13 7.12 -6.51
CA PRO A 68 8.86 5.92 -6.87
C PRO A 68 7.90 4.78 -7.24
N GLN A 69 8.19 4.12 -8.35
CA GLN A 69 7.38 3.02 -8.88
C GLN A 69 7.88 1.69 -8.32
N SER A 70 6.96 0.85 -7.84
CA SER A 70 7.26 -0.49 -7.33
C SER A 70 7.79 -1.36 -8.46
N SER A 71 8.94 -1.99 -8.24
CA SER A 71 9.50 -2.99 -9.15
C SER A 71 8.70 -4.30 -9.14
N ILE A 72 7.86 -4.55 -8.14
CA ILE A 72 6.98 -5.72 -8.09
C ILE A 72 5.73 -5.44 -8.91
N VAL A 73 5.04 -4.32 -8.63
CA VAL A 73 3.76 -4.00 -9.27
C VAL A 73 3.93 -3.68 -10.76
N ASN A 74 4.97 -2.94 -11.13
CA ASN A 74 5.21 -2.52 -12.51
C ASN A 74 6.02 -3.54 -13.33
N ASN A 75 6.16 -4.78 -12.86
CA ASN A 75 6.81 -5.83 -13.64
C ASN A 75 5.80 -6.54 -14.55
N ASP A 76 5.87 -6.28 -15.85
CA ASP A 76 4.96 -6.88 -16.83
C ASP A 76 5.21 -8.38 -17.08
N GLN A 77 6.35 -8.92 -16.63
CA GLN A 77 6.70 -10.34 -16.78
C GLN A 77 6.07 -11.24 -15.71
N VAL A 78 5.41 -10.64 -14.71
CA VAL A 78 4.86 -11.34 -13.55
C VAL A 78 3.34 -11.19 -13.56
N CYS A 79 2.61 -12.28 -13.34
CA CYS A 79 1.14 -12.21 -13.32
C CYS A 79 0.62 -11.52 -12.05
N ASP A 80 -0.61 -11.02 -12.07
CA ASP A 80 -1.13 -10.21 -10.96
C ASP A 80 -1.22 -11.00 -9.64
N ALA A 81 -1.55 -12.29 -9.71
CA ALA A 81 -1.53 -13.19 -8.55
C ALA A 81 -0.12 -13.31 -7.94
N GLN A 82 0.91 -13.47 -8.77
CA GLN A 82 2.30 -13.51 -8.31
C GLN A 82 2.72 -12.18 -7.70
N LYS A 83 2.29 -11.04 -8.26
CA LYS A 83 2.54 -9.71 -7.67
C LYS A 83 1.92 -9.60 -6.26
N ALA A 84 0.66 -10.04 -6.11
CA ALA A 84 0.00 -10.05 -4.81
C ALA A 84 0.78 -10.92 -3.79
N ILE A 85 1.21 -12.11 -4.20
CA ILE A 85 2.02 -13.00 -3.36
C ILE A 85 3.36 -12.38 -2.98
N SER A 86 4.08 -11.76 -3.93
CA SER A 86 5.35 -11.08 -3.64
C SER A 86 5.18 -9.92 -2.66
N LEU A 87 4.06 -9.18 -2.73
CA LEU A 87 3.75 -8.12 -1.77
C LEU A 87 3.42 -8.68 -0.38
N ILE A 88 2.67 -9.78 -0.31
CA ILE A 88 2.39 -10.50 0.95
C ILE A 88 3.71 -10.98 1.57
N GLU A 89 4.58 -11.61 0.80
CA GLU A 89 5.89 -12.09 1.26
C GLU A 89 6.80 -10.96 1.74
N LYS A 90 6.79 -9.82 1.06
CA LYS A 90 7.67 -8.68 1.35
C LYS A 90 7.27 -7.94 2.63
N TYR A 91 5.97 -7.77 2.87
CA TYR A 91 5.47 -6.87 3.91
C TYR A 91 4.61 -7.53 5.00
N ILE A 92 3.91 -8.62 4.67
CA ILE A 92 2.87 -9.20 5.55
C ILE A 92 3.31 -10.53 6.16
N ALA A 93 4.15 -11.31 5.48
CA ALA A 93 4.65 -12.57 6.00
C ALA A 93 5.48 -12.34 7.28
N VAL A 94 5.29 -13.24 8.26
CA VAL A 94 6.05 -13.22 9.51
C VAL A 94 7.53 -13.45 9.21
N GLY A 95 8.40 -12.61 9.75
CA GLY A 95 9.85 -12.66 9.53
C GLY A 95 10.29 -12.01 8.21
N SER A 96 9.40 -11.31 7.51
CA SER A 96 9.78 -10.54 6.32
C SER A 96 10.66 -9.34 6.69
N GLN A 97 11.61 -8.98 5.82
CA GLN A 97 12.54 -7.87 6.09
C GLN A 97 11.83 -6.52 6.28
N TYR A 98 10.71 -6.33 5.59
CA TYR A 98 9.88 -5.13 5.68
C TYR A 98 8.54 -5.43 6.36
N GLU A 99 8.54 -6.37 7.31
CA GLU A 99 7.32 -6.76 8.02
C GLU A 99 6.65 -5.53 8.67
N VAL A 100 5.45 -5.21 8.21
CA VAL A 100 4.65 -4.14 8.82
C VAL A 100 3.89 -4.65 10.04
N ASN A 101 3.65 -3.77 11.00
CA ASN A 101 2.93 -4.11 12.22
C ASN A 101 1.41 -4.19 11.98
N LEU A 102 0.88 -5.40 11.84
CA LEU A 102 -0.54 -5.66 11.60
C LEU A 102 -1.13 -6.51 12.72
N ALA A 103 -2.43 -6.33 12.97
CA ALA A 103 -3.18 -7.19 13.86
C ALA A 103 -3.09 -8.66 13.41
N TYR A 104 -2.94 -9.57 14.37
CA TYR A 104 -2.73 -11.00 14.11
C TYR A 104 -3.78 -11.60 13.17
N GLU A 105 -5.07 -11.34 13.42
CA GLU A 105 -6.16 -11.85 12.58
C GLU A 105 -6.05 -11.40 11.12
N MET A 106 -5.67 -10.15 10.88
CA MET A 106 -5.46 -9.62 9.53
C MET A 106 -4.29 -10.31 8.85
N ARG A 107 -3.15 -10.43 9.56
CA ARG A 107 -1.96 -11.10 9.04
C ARG A 107 -2.26 -12.54 8.64
N MET A 108 -2.98 -13.28 9.49
CA MET A 108 -3.28 -14.69 9.25
C MET A 108 -4.10 -14.91 7.98
N LYS A 109 -5.00 -13.99 7.60
CA LYS A 109 -5.74 -14.09 6.33
C LYS A 109 -4.80 -14.15 5.12
N TYR A 110 -3.80 -13.27 5.07
CA TYR A 110 -2.83 -13.23 3.98
C TYR A 110 -1.82 -14.38 4.05
N VAL A 111 -1.41 -14.79 5.26
CA VAL A 111 -0.55 -15.96 5.44
C VAL A 111 -1.24 -17.24 4.96
N THR A 112 -2.56 -17.38 5.20
CA THR A 112 -3.34 -18.51 4.65
C THR A 112 -3.37 -18.49 3.12
N LEU A 113 -3.60 -17.33 2.49
CA LEU A 113 -3.51 -17.20 1.03
C LEU A 113 -2.13 -17.61 0.50
N LEU A 114 -1.05 -17.16 1.15
CA LEU A 114 0.32 -17.52 0.80
C LEU A 114 0.57 -19.03 0.91
N GLN A 115 0.09 -19.65 1.98
CA GLN A 115 0.22 -21.10 2.19
C GLN A 115 -0.55 -21.90 1.13
N GLN A 116 -1.78 -21.49 0.81
CA GLN A 116 -2.59 -22.12 -0.23
C GLN A 116 -1.92 -22.03 -1.60
N TYR A 117 -1.34 -20.86 -1.91
CA TYR A 117 -0.60 -20.64 -3.16
C TYR A 117 0.66 -21.51 -3.27
N ARG A 118 1.39 -21.71 -2.17
CA ARG A 118 2.66 -22.47 -2.13
C ARG A 118 2.49 -23.99 -1.98
N ARG A 119 1.28 -24.53 -1.79
CA ARG A 119 1.10 -25.97 -1.56
C ARG A 119 1.73 -26.78 -2.71
N PRO A 120 2.63 -27.75 -2.42
CA PRO A 120 3.18 -28.64 -3.43
C PRO A 120 2.08 -29.49 -4.07
N GLN A 121 2.19 -29.72 -5.37
CA GLN A 121 1.36 -30.68 -6.09
C GLN A 121 1.78 -32.09 -5.69
N CYS A 122 1.15 -32.67 -4.67
CA CYS A 122 1.29 -34.10 -4.40
C CYS A 122 0.25 -34.86 -5.22
N ASP A 123 0.73 -35.50 -6.30
CA ASP A 123 0.26 -36.58 -7.20
C ASP A 123 -1.17 -37.19 -7.16
N THR A 124 -2.12 -36.76 -6.34
CA THR A 124 -3.46 -37.35 -6.26
C THR A 124 -4.52 -36.44 -6.85
N GLN A 125 -4.64 -36.44 -8.19
CA GLN A 125 -5.77 -36.06 -9.07
C GLN A 125 -6.62 -34.79 -8.79
N ASN A 126 -6.37 -34.04 -7.74
CA ASN A 126 -7.07 -32.80 -7.41
C ASN A 126 -6.31 -31.65 -8.06
N GLN A 127 -6.88 -31.08 -9.11
CA GLN A 127 -6.39 -29.85 -9.73
C GLN A 127 -6.20 -28.79 -8.64
N GLN A 128 -4.96 -28.35 -8.44
CA GLN A 128 -4.68 -27.25 -7.52
C GLN A 128 -5.28 -25.98 -8.11
N VAL A 129 -6.37 -25.53 -7.51
CA VAL A 129 -6.96 -24.25 -7.87
C VAL A 129 -6.17 -23.15 -7.18
N ASN A 130 -5.63 -22.22 -7.97
CA ASN A 130 -4.99 -21.03 -7.43
C ASN A 130 -6.04 -20.25 -6.60
N PRO A 131 -5.75 -19.88 -5.33
CA PRO A 131 -6.73 -19.21 -4.47
C PRO A 131 -7.24 -17.89 -5.06
N PHE A 132 -6.48 -17.25 -5.95
CA PHE A 132 -6.91 -16.03 -6.63
C PHE A 132 -7.90 -16.29 -7.77
N ASP A 133 -7.93 -17.49 -8.35
CA ASP A 133 -8.90 -17.85 -9.42
C ASP A 133 -10.31 -18.06 -8.85
N LEU A 134 -10.41 -18.35 -7.55
CA LEU A 134 -11.68 -18.47 -6.81
C LEU A 134 -12.19 -17.12 -6.29
N MET A 135 -11.36 -16.08 -6.34
CA MET A 135 -11.67 -14.76 -5.83
C MET A 135 -12.44 -13.96 -6.88
N SER A 136 -13.47 -13.22 -6.46
CA SER A 136 -14.13 -12.31 -7.40
C SER A 136 -13.15 -11.20 -7.81
N LEU A 137 -13.34 -10.63 -9.01
CA LEU A 137 -12.51 -9.50 -9.46
C LEU A 137 -12.55 -8.33 -8.47
N SER A 138 -13.71 -8.05 -7.87
CA SER A 138 -13.86 -7.01 -6.85
C SER A 138 -13.04 -7.30 -5.61
N ASP A 139 -13.10 -8.54 -5.10
CA ASP A 139 -12.32 -8.95 -3.92
C ASP A 139 -10.81 -8.85 -4.20
N PHE A 140 -10.39 -9.12 -5.44
CA PHE A 140 -9.00 -9.00 -5.84
C PHE A 140 -8.53 -7.55 -5.91
N VAL A 141 -9.36 -6.64 -6.44
CA VAL A 141 -9.05 -5.19 -6.49
C VAL A 141 -8.88 -4.62 -5.07
N PHE A 142 -9.75 -5.02 -4.14
CA PHE A 142 -9.74 -4.53 -2.75
C PHE A 142 -8.98 -5.44 -1.78
N LEU A 143 -8.18 -6.37 -2.30
CA LEU A 143 -7.46 -7.39 -1.52
C LEU A 143 -6.67 -6.78 -0.36
N PHE A 144 -6.05 -5.62 -0.57
CA PHE A 144 -5.19 -4.96 0.40
C PHE A 144 -5.82 -3.77 1.11
N ASP A 145 -7.08 -3.43 0.85
CA ASP A 145 -7.76 -2.29 1.48
C ASP A 145 -7.76 -2.36 3.02
N PRO A 146 -7.95 -3.54 3.67
CA PRO A 146 -7.81 -3.65 5.12
C PRO A 146 -6.42 -3.23 5.63
N VAL A 147 -5.35 -3.61 4.93
CA VAL A 147 -3.96 -3.28 5.28
C VAL A 147 -3.70 -1.80 5.04
N LEU A 148 -4.11 -1.27 3.88
CA LEU A 148 -3.97 0.14 3.54
C LEU A 148 -4.66 1.05 4.57
N LYS A 149 -5.86 0.67 5.03
CA LYS A 149 -6.61 1.39 6.07
C LYS A 149 -5.84 1.40 7.40
N GLU A 150 -5.28 0.27 7.79
CA GLU A 150 -4.51 0.15 9.03
C GLU A 150 -3.22 0.98 8.97
N LEU A 151 -2.46 0.85 7.89
CA LEU A 151 -1.23 1.63 7.67
C LEU A 151 -1.53 3.14 7.63
N SER A 152 -2.60 3.56 6.95
CA SER A 152 -3.03 4.96 6.97
C SER A 152 -3.33 5.44 8.39
N ARG A 153 -3.95 4.61 9.24
CA ARG A 153 -4.25 4.97 10.64
C ARG A 153 -2.96 5.13 11.44
N LEU A 154 -2.05 4.16 11.33
CA LEU A 154 -0.75 4.18 12.00
C LEU A 154 0.07 5.42 11.59
N MET A 155 0.16 5.68 10.28
CA MET A 155 0.87 6.84 9.74
C MET A 155 0.26 8.16 10.22
N ARG A 156 -1.07 8.30 10.24
CA ARG A 156 -1.75 9.50 10.78
C ARG A 156 -1.45 9.73 12.26
N HIS A 157 -1.40 8.68 13.07
CA HIS A 157 -0.99 8.78 14.48
C HIS A 157 0.48 9.22 14.61
N SER A 158 1.36 8.69 13.77
CA SER A 158 2.77 9.12 13.72
C SER A 158 2.89 10.58 13.30
N TYR A 159 2.09 11.02 12.33
CA TYR A 159 2.04 12.41 11.89
C TYR A 159 1.52 13.35 12.98
N SER A 160 0.45 13.00 13.68
CA SER A 160 -0.11 13.84 14.76
C SER A 160 0.89 14.04 15.90
N ARG A 161 1.74 13.05 16.17
CA ARG A 161 2.87 13.20 17.10
C ARG A 161 3.98 14.06 16.51
N PHE A 162 4.30 13.90 15.23
CA PHE A 162 5.35 14.67 14.57
C PHE A 162 5.08 16.17 14.60
N VAL A 163 3.84 16.60 14.31
CA VAL A 163 3.49 18.03 14.24
C VAL A 163 3.65 18.77 15.58
N THR A 164 3.74 18.06 16.70
CA THR A 164 3.98 18.67 18.01
C THR A 164 5.45 18.82 18.37
N THR A 165 6.35 18.16 17.60
CA THR A 165 7.80 18.15 17.86
C THR A 165 8.48 19.49 17.53
N ALA A 166 9.61 19.76 18.17
CA ALA A 166 10.43 20.94 17.87
C ALA A 166 10.95 20.94 16.41
N ALA A 167 11.30 19.77 15.87
CA ALA A 167 11.76 19.63 14.49
C ALA A 167 10.71 20.13 13.47
N TYR A 168 9.44 19.77 13.67
CA TYR A 168 8.36 20.28 12.82
C TYR A 168 8.20 21.80 12.93
N ARG A 169 8.28 22.36 14.16
CA ARG A 169 8.22 23.82 14.37
C ARG A 169 9.36 24.54 13.65
N SER A 170 10.60 24.08 13.83
CA SER A 170 11.77 24.64 13.15
C SER A 170 11.63 24.61 11.63
N PHE A 171 11.10 23.52 11.07
CA PHE A 171 10.80 23.44 9.64
C PHE A 171 9.75 24.47 9.21
N VAL A 172 8.62 24.56 9.92
CA VAL A 172 7.56 25.53 9.61
C VAL A 172 8.09 26.97 9.68
N ASP A 173 8.90 27.29 10.68
CA ASP A 173 9.48 28.62 10.86
C ASP A 173 10.53 28.94 9.78
N TYR A 174 11.26 27.94 9.27
CA TYR A 174 12.16 28.10 8.12
C TYR A 174 11.40 28.38 6.81
N VAL A 175 10.24 27.75 6.61
CA VAL A 175 9.46 27.89 5.37
C VAL A 175 8.60 29.17 5.33
N LYS A 176 8.14 29.66 6.49
CA LYS A 176 7.35 30.91 6.60
C LYS A 176 7.95 32.14 5.90
N PRO A 177 9.24 32.50 6.08
CA PRO A 177 9.81 33.72 5.49
C PRO A 177 10.03 33.67 3.97
N LEU A 178 9.89 32.50 3.32
CA LEU A 178 10.07 32.35 1.87
C LEU A 178 8.84 32.76 1.03
N HIS A 179 7.77 33.24 1.67
CA HIS A 179 6.55 33.67 1.00
C HIS A 179 5.93 34.94 1.64
N PRO A 180 6.21 36.15 1.10
CA PRO A 180 5.40 37.34 1.37
C PRO A 180 4.00 37.25 0.75
#